data_AF-A0A8T7I676-F1
#
_entry.id   AF-A0A8T7I676-F1
#
_cell.length_a   1.000
_cell.length_b   1.000
_cell.length_c   1.000
_cell.angle_alpha   90.00
_cell.angle_beta   90.00
_cell.angle_gamma   90.00
#
_symmetry.space_group_name_H-M   'P 1'
#
loop_
_entity.id
_entity.type
_entity.pdbx_description
1 polymer ?
#
loop_
_entity_poly.entity_id
_entity_poly.type
_entity_poly.pdbx_seq_one_letter_code
_entity_poly.pdbx_strand_id
1 'polypeptide(L)'
;MKITIKHILVLSAFLVQSFSVNASVNSCPAVYKKTGLDMPFNPAFTSIDHFGNGFGLSVTSFFNKDIRVPGDFYERDLVARITNPDLIFDNSFDATNDLEILTDIGVAPQNAKTVWPNGAKKAPDGLVPFEALIVPQGFLRTPSPGRLSLINLSDPLRTEYIIHQSGLNGSFPMFYHEVVVFDVDQDGYKDIVSARSSFNVILGTPPFGELVWFKNPGSALNANVAWEEHLLVGGPTFGFKGPDLALKIFDFEGDGVPEIVATHFFTGDSQANGKISIYGAPVGVTWASVNPMTMPVRSATINGDQGLPFDIQLVDLNRDGRIDILATNHQPDACRPFPTLPGRVYAMEMPQSGKIFEDAWPLHILLDNIRPQPSLPGTQGLGRLAPGKATAFFKRPIEENNPEIKPNIIVGGDEAGKVWLLSPTKNDWVYESDVIFDINQYYGAGTTQMVNDAGVTVSTIGTVSVSYNDDYSNANIYIPVFEGKEIVVYTLQQRSKQYRTDCIKDTLLACPAP
;
A
#
# COMPACT_ATOMS: atom_id res chain seq x y z
N MET A 1 -15.56 -52.76 -38.81
CA MET A 1 -14.14 -52.46 -38.54
C MET A 1 -14.10 -51.09 -37.85
N LYS A 2 -13.98 -51.08 -36.51
CA LYS A 2 -13.97 -49.87 -35.67
C LYS A 2 -12.59 -49.79 -35.03
N ILE A 3 -11.86 -48.70 -35.28
CA ILE A 3 -10.59 -48.40 -34.60
C ILE A 3 -10.86 -47.22 -33.68
N THR A 4 -10.74 -47.45 -32.38
CA THR A 4 -10.85 -46.45 -31.32
C THR A 4 -9.45 -45.93 -30.99
N ILE A 5 -9.24 -44.62 -31.10
CA ILE A 5 -7.99 -43.94 -30.74
C ILE A 5 -7.99 -43.69 -29.23
N LYS A 6 -6.97 -44.24 -28.56
CA LYS A 6 -6.67 -44.07 -27.13
C LYS A 6 -6.07 -42.69 -26.86
N HIS A 7 -6.38 -42.19 -25.66
CA HIS A 7 -5.95 -40.93 -25.07
C HIS A 7 -4.42 -40.78 -25.01
N ILE A 8 -3.92 -39.59 -25.35
CA ILE A 8 -2.59 -39.10 -24.97
C ILE A 8 -2.81 -38.08 -23.85
N LEU A 9 -2.50 -38.46 -22.62
CA LEU A 9 -2.33 -37.54 -21.50
C LEU A 9 -0.87 -37.07 -21.52
N VAL A 10 -0.65 -35.77 -21.74
CA VAL A 10 0.65 -35.13 -21.56
C VAL A 10 0.73 -34.69 -20.09
N LEU A 11 1.50 -35.43 -19.29
CA LEU A 11 1.91 -35.02 -17.95
C LEU A 11 3.12 -34.09 -18.09
N SER A 12 2.90 -32.78 -18.00
CA SER A 12 3.97 -31.80 -17.87
C SER A 12 4.27 -31.60 -16.38
N ALA A 13 5.20 -32.37 -15.83
CA ALA A 13 5.73 -32.12 -14.49
C ALA A 13 6.69 -30.93 -14.53
N PHE A 14 6.25 -29.77 -14.03
CA PHE A 14 7.13 -28.65 -13.72
C PHE A 14 8.01 -29.02 -12.53
N LEU A 15 9.28 -29.34 -12.81
CA LEU A 15 10.31 -29.47 -11.79
C LEU A 15 10.78 -28.04 -11.43
N VAL A 16 10.24 -27.47 -10.35
CA VAL A 16 10.80 -26.24 -9.78
C VAL A 16 12.10 -26.62 -9.06
N GLN A 17 13.23 -26.49 -9.76
CA GLN A 17 14.54 -26.57 -9.13
C GLN A 17 14.77 -25.29 -8.31
N SER A 18 14.65 -25.41 -6.99
CA SER A 18 15.11 -24.39 -6.05
C SER A 18 16.65 -24.36 -6.08
N PHE A 19 17.21 -23.42 -6.85
CA PHE A 19 18.64 -23.12 -6.81
C PHE A 19 18.95 -22.44 -5.47
N SER A 20 19.47 -23.20 -4.52
CA SER A 20 20.13 -22.66 -3.33
C SER A 20 21.47 -22.07 -3.74
N VAL A 21 21.49 -20.78 -4.09
CA VAL A 21 22.72 -20.02 -4.32
C VAL A 21 23.47 -19.93 -2.98
N ASN A 22 24.74 -20.32 -2.98
CA ASN A 22 25.64 -20.10 -1.84
C ASN A 22 25.82 -18.58 -1.66
N ALA A 23 24.96 -17.96 -0.87
CA ALA A 23 25.06 -16.56 -0.49
C ALA A 23 26.40 -16.32 0.21
N SER A 24 27.19 -15.37 -0.29
CA SER A 24 28.42 -14.97 0.39
C SER A 24 28.07 -14.47 1.79
N VAL A 25 28.80 -14.93 2.81
CA VAL A 25 28.45 -14.80 4.23
C VAL A 25 28.49 -13.35 4.76
N ASN A 26 28.67 -12.32 3.91
CA ASN A 26 28.74 -10.91 4.32
C ASN A 26 28.19 -9.92 3.26
N SER A 27 27.10 -10.24 2.56
CA SER A 27 26.57 -9.36 1.49
C SER A 27 25.72 -8.17 1.96
N CYS A 28 25.50 -7.99 3.28
CA CYS A 28 24.62 -6.94 3.78
C CYS A 28 24.97 -5.57 3.16
N PRO A 29 24.02 -4.94 2.42
CA PRO A 29 24.25 -3.67 1.77
C PRO A 29 24.65 -2.60 2.79
N ALA A 30 25.31 -1.55 2.29
CA ALA A 30 25.74 -0.43 3.13
C ALA A 30 24.52 0.40 3.57
N VAL A 31 23.82 -0.07 4.59
CA VAL A 31 22.66 0.56 5.22
C VAL A 31 23.03 0.93 6.64
N TYR A 32 22.70 2.15 7.07
CA TYR A 32 23.10 2.67 8.37
C TYR A 32 21.89 3.18 9.14
N LYS A 33 21.80 2.88 10.44
CA LYS A 33 20.80 3.50 11.31
C LYS A 33 21.06 5.01 11.35
N LYS A 34 20.05 5.82 11.04
CA LYS A 34 20.09 7.29 11.05
C LYS A 34 19.65 7.82 12.43
N THR A 35 18.42 7.54 12.82
CA THR A 35 17.79 7.98 14.08
C THR A 35 16.53 7.15 14.37
N GLY A 36 15.96 7.28 15.56
CA GLY A 36 14.56 6.94 15.86
C GLY A 36 13.74 8.21 16.05
N LEU A 37 12.46 8.19 15.69
CA LEU A 37 11.50 9.27 15.94
C LEU A 37 10.43 8.73 16.90
N ASP A 38 10.51 9.10 18.18
CA ASP A 38 9.55 8.69 19.21
C ASP A 38 8.23 9.45 19.04
N MET A 39 7.17 8.72 18.69
CA MET A 39 5.87 9.29 18.37
C MET A 39 4.94 9.26 19.60
N PRO A 40 4.08 10.28 19.79
CA PRO A 40 3.08 10.27 20.85
C PRO A 40 1.87 9.37 20.54
N PHE A 41 1.92 8.64 19.42
CA PHE A 41 0.90 7.73 18.92
C PHE A 41 1.54 6.59 18.10
N ASN A 42 0.78 5.58 17.71
CA ASN A 42 1.17 4.43 16.91
C ASN A 42 1.25 4.80 15.41
N PRO A 43 2.43 5.00 14.81
CA PRO A 43 2.52 5.37 13.40
C PRO A 43 2.21 4.16 12.51
N ALA A 44 1.30 4.31 11.55
CA ALA A 44 0.82 3.23 10.69
C ALA A 44 1.21 3.39 9.23
N PHE A 45 0.97 4.56 8.64
CA PHE A 45 1.26 4.80 7.24
C PHE A 45 2.12 6.05 7.12
N THR A 46 3.22 5.95 6.37
CA THR A 46 4.06 7.11 6.08
C THR A 46 4.11 7.42 4.58
N SER A 47 4.16 8.70 4.25
CA SER A 47 4.41 9.22 2.91
C SER A 47 5.40 10.37 2.98
N ILE A 48 6.36 10.39 2.06
CA ILE A 48 7.28 11.51 1.87
C ILE A 48 6.80 12.28 0.64
N ASP A 49 6.60 13.57 0.81
CA ASP A 49 6.20 14.47 -0.27
C ASP A 49 6.98 15.79 -0.17
N HIS A 50 7.08 16.51 -1.30
CA HIS A 50 7.70 17.84 -1.36
C HIS A 50 6.65 18.95 -1.23
N PHE A 51 6.71 19.67 -0.12
CA PHE A 51 5.84 20.80 0.21
C PHE A 51 6.52 22.14 -0.10
N GLY A 52 5.77 23.25 -0.04
CA GLY A 52 6.31 24.59 -0.30
C GLY A 52 7.47 25.00 0.62
N ASN A 53 7.60 24.35 1.79
CA ASN A 53 8.68 24.59 2.76
C ASN A 53 9.74 23.47 2.82
N GLY A 54 9.75 22.56 1.83
CA GLY A 54 10.69 21.45 1.74
C GLY A 54 10.02 20.07 1.86
N PHE A 55 10.80 19.04 2.14
CA PHE A 55 10.26 17.69 2.33
C PHE A 55 9.44 17.59 3.62
N GLY A 56 8.35 16.84 3.57
CA GLY A 56 7.53 16.53 4.72
C GLY A 56 7.22 15.05 4.77
N LEU A 57 7.20 14.50 5.98
CA LEU A 57 6.74 13.14 6.25
C LEU A 57 5.32 13.21 6.80
N SER A 58 4.34 12.85 5.99
CA SER A 58 2.98 12.60 6.45
C SER A 58 2.94 11.27 7.18
N VAL A 59 2.32 11.27 8.36
CA VAL A 59 2.16 10.08 9.21
C VAL A 59 0.70 9.95 9.56
N THR A 60 0.11 8.77 9.42
CA THR A 60 -1.22 8.51 9.93
C THR A 60 -1.19 7.43 11.01
N SER A 61 -2.16 7.49 11.92
CA SER A 61 -2.38 6.51 12.98
C SER A 61 -3.82 6.01 12.91
N PHE A 62 -4.04 4.75 13.31
CA PHE A 62 -5.38 4.19 13.43
C PHE A 62 -5.60 3.40 14.73
N PHE A 63 -6.85 3.26 15.18
CA PHE A 63 -7.21 2.50 16.38
C PHE A 63 -7.21 0.99 16.13
N ASN A 64 -6.52 0.22 16.98
CA ASN A 64 -6.76 -1.21 17.18
C ASN A 64 -7.68 -1.44 18.39
N LYS A 65 -8.99 -1.16 18.28
CA LYS A 65 -9.93 -1.56 19.37
C LYS A 65 -10.30 -3.04 19.22
N ASP A 66 -10.04 -3.85 20.25
CA ASP A 66 -10.77 -5.10 20.40
C ASP A 66 -12.20 -4.77 20.84
N ILE A 67 -13.14 -4.85 19.88
CA ILE A 67 -14.57 -4.62 20.11
C ILE A 67 -15.18 -5.53 21.20
N ARG A 68 -14.46 -6.58 21.62
CA ARG A 68 -14.88 -7.53 22.66
C ARG A 68 -14.47 -7.11 24.07
N VAL A 69 -13.57 -6.13 24.22
CA VAL A 69 -13.15 -5.62 25.54
C VAL A 69 -13.87 -4.29 25.81
N PRO A 70 -14.77 -4.24 26.79
CA PRO A 70 -15.35 -2.98 27.26
C PRO A 70 -14.25 -2.13 27.92
N GLY A 71 -13.90 -0.99 27.32
CA GLY A 71 -12.81 -0.13 27.80
C GLY A 71 -12.39 0.91 26.76
N ASP A 72 -11.59 1.87 27.22
CA ASP A 72 -11.15 3.06 26.48
C ASP A 72 -10.46 2.74 25.15
N PHE A 73 -10.56 3.69 24.21
CA PHE A 73 -9.81 3.63 22.96
C PHE A 73 -8.31 3.66 23.26
N TYR A 74 -7.54 2.77 22.63
CA TYR A 74 -6.09 2.73 22.84
C TYR A 74 -5.43 4.06 22.43
N GLU A 75 -5.75 4.61 21.25
CA GLU A 75 -5.17 5.87 20.77
C GLU A 75 -5.92 6.50 19.59
N ARG A 76 -6.04 7.83 19.57
CA ARG A 76 -6.81 8.56 18.55
C ARG A 76 -6.34 8.35 17.09
N ASP A 77 -7.28 8.02 16.18
CA ASP A 77 -7.11 8.14 14.72
C ASP A 77 -6.74 9.57 14.34
N LEU A 78 -5.64 9.74 13.61
CA LEU A 78 -5.20 11.07 13.20
C LEU A 78 -4.29 11.04 11.97
N VAL A 79 -4.16 12.22 11.37
CA VAL A 79 -3.10 12.54 10.40
C VAL A 79 -2.19 13.58 11.05
N ALA A 80 -0.89 13.38 10.90
CA ALA A 80 0.15 14.27 11.34
C ALA A 80 1.19 14.49 10.24
N ARG A 81 2.06 15.48 10.44
CA ARG A 81 3.18 15.77 9.54
C ARG A 81 4.42 16.13 10.35
N ILE A 82 5.56 15.60 9.94
CA ILE A 82 6.89 16.05 10.38
C ILE A 82 7.49 16.90 9.27
N THR A 83 7.81 18.16 9.56
CA THR A 83 8.42 19.05 8.57
C THR A 83 9.93 18.89 8.54
N ASN A 84 10.49 18.78 7.33
CA ASN A 84 11.93 18.58 7.10
C ASN A 84 12.51 17.39 7.87
N PRO A 85 11.91 16.17 7.73
CA PRO A 85 12.33 14.98 8.48
C PRO A 85 13.79 14.59 8.21
N ASP A 86 14.35 15.06 7.11
CA ASP A 86 15.73 14.80 6.71
C ASP A 86 16.78 15.56 7.52
N LEU A 87 16.39 16.68 8.16
CA LEU A 87 17.24 17.49 9.03
C LEU A 87 17.35 16.93 10.46
N ILE A 88 16.58 15.89 10.76
CA ILE A 88 16.57 15.24 12.07
C ILE A 88 17.69 14.19 12.11
N PHE A 89 18.61 14.32 13.06
CA PHE A 89 19.74 13.43 13.25
C PHE A 89 19.96 13.14 14.74
N ASP A 90 20.53 11.97 15.04
CA ASP A 90 21.08 11.62 16.36
C ASP A 90 20.14 11.95 17.54
N ASN A 91 18.87 11.57 17.40
CA ASN A 91 17.81 11.76 18.40
C ASN A 91 17.46 13.24 18.69
N SER A 92 17.64 14.14 17.72
CA SER A 92 17.22 15.54 17.83
C SER A 92 15.72 15.77 17.70
N PHE A 93 14.93 14.71 17.43
CA PHE A 93 13.49 14.83 17.24
C PHE A 93 12.78 15.20 18.53
N ASP A 94 11.95 16.22 18.46
CA ASP A 94 11.03 16.62 19.53
C ASP A 94 9.62 16.71 18.96
N ALA A 95 8.76 15.75 19.31
CA ALA A 95 7.37 15.72 18.87
C ALA A 95 6.56 16.96 19.29
N THR A 96 7.04 17.79 20.22
CA THR A 96 6.40 19.07 20.56
C THR A 96 6.62 20.13 19.49
N ASN A 97 7.78 20.10 18.84
CA ASN A 97 8.25 21.16 17.94
C ASN A 97 8.28 20.71 16.47
N ASP A 98 8.56 19.44 16.22
CA ASP A 98 8.80 18.90 14.88
C ASP A 98 7.58 18.20 14.29
N LEU A 99 6.57 17.90 15.11
CA LEU A 99 5.38 17.15 14.74
C LEU A 99 4.13 18.02 14.82
N GLU A 100 3.38 18.03 13.73
CA GLU A 100 2.14 18.78 13.61
C GLU A 100 0.95 17.81 13.45
N ILE A 101 -0.03 17.87 14.35
CA ILE A 101 -1.30 17.15 14.19
C ILE A 101 -2.22 17.96 13.26
N LEU A 102 -2.71 17.32 12.20
CA LEU A 102 -3.43 17.99 11.11
C LEU A 102 -4.94 17.76 11.12
N THR A 103 -5.43 16.74 11.84
CA THR A 103 -6.86 16.46 11.93
C THR A 103 -7.42 16.64 13.32
N ASP A 104 -8.75 16.84 13.38
CA ASP A 104 -9.57 17.13 14.59
C ASP A 104 -8.82 17.92 15.67
N ILE A 105 -8.21 19.03 15.26
CA ILE A 105 -7.47 19.94 16.14
C ILE A 105 -8.43 20.52 17.19
N GLY A 106 -8.10 20.34 18.47
CA GLY A 106 -8.94 20.80 19.58
C GLY A 106 -10.27 20.05 19.74
N VAL A 107 -10.48 18.97 18.99
CA VAL A 107 -11.71 18.15 19.07
C VAL A 107 -11.50 17.04 20.10
N ALA A 108 -12.47 16.91 21.01
CA ALA A 108 -12.46 15.84 21.99
C ALA A 108 -12.61 14.46 21.30
N PRO A 109 -11.97 13.38 21.77
CA PRO A 109 -11.93 12.09 21.08
C PRO A 109 -13.29 11.54 20.64
N GLN A 110 -14.34 11.73 21.45
CA GLN A 110 -15.71 11.30 21.15
C GLN A 110 -16.35 12.01 19.96
N ASN A 111 -15.78 13.14 19.52
CA ASN A 111 -16.25 13.96 18.41
C ASN A 111 -15.27 13.92 17.22
N ALA A 112 -14.22 13.09 17.28
CA ALA A 112 -13.27 12.96 16.20
C ALA A 112 -13.97 12.45 14.93
N LYS A 113 -13.63 13.06 13.79
CA LYS A 113 -14.17 12.74 12.48
C LYS A 113 -13.20 11.91 11.65
N THR A 114 -11.91 11.96 11.96
CA THR A 114 -10.90 11.10 11.35
C THR A 114 -11.15 9.66 11.76
N VAL A 115 -11.27 8.77 10.79
CA VAL A 115 -11.60 7.36 11.02
C VAL A 115 -10.71 6.50 10.16
N TRP A 116 -9.78 5.75 10.76
CA TRP A 116 -8.84 4.87 10.07
C TRP A 116 -8.25 5.50 8.78
N PRO A 117 -7.38 6.51 8.90
CA PRO A 117 -6.75 7.14 7.74
C PRO A 117 -5.73 6.18 7.09
N ASN A 118 -6.05 5.62 5.92
CA ASN A 118 -5.27 4.60 5.17
C ASN A 118 -3.99 5.14 4.50
N GLY A 119 -3.42 6.20 5.07
CA GLY A 119 -2.34 6.99 4.50
C GLY A 119 -2.83 8.37 4.08
N ALA A 120 -1.93 9.35 4.20
CA ALA A 120 -2.15 10.71 3.74
C ALA A 120 -0.97 11.08 2.83
N LYS A 121 -1.28 11.65 1.67
CA LYS A 121 -0.28 12.06 0.67
C LYS A 121 -0.55 13.50 0.26
N LYS A 122 0.49 14.21 -0.19
CA LYS A 122 0.30 15.54 -0.76
C LYS A 122 -0.63 15.47 -1.97
N ALA A 123 -1.61 16.37 -2.01
CA ALA A 123 -2.38 16.62 -3.21
C ALA A 123 -1.46 17.15 -4.31
N PRO A 124 -1.49 16.59 -5.54
CA PRO A 124 -0.66 17.09 -6.61
C PRO A 124 -1.03 18.53 -6.95
N ASP A 125 -0.03 19.29 -7.38
CA ASP A 125 -0.21 20.70 -7.74
C ASP A 125 -1.31 20.83 -8.82
N GLY A 126 -2.17 21.83 -8.65
CA GLY A 126 -3.31 22.10 -9.53
C GLY A 126 -4.59 21.32 -9.22
N LEU A 127 -4.60 20.39 -8.25
CA LEU A 127 -5.86 19.77 -7.79
C LEU A 127 -6.78 20.78 -7.09
N VAL A 128 -6.21 21.61 -6.22
CA VAL A 128 -6.91 22.66 -5.47
C VAL A 128 -6.04 23.92 -5.44
N PRO A 129 -6.60 25.12 -5.20
CA PRO A 129 -5.85 26.38 -5.25
C PRO A 129 -4.95 26.63 -4.03
N PHE A 130 -4.69 25.60 -3.22
CA PHE A 130 -3.87 25.66 -2.01
C PHE A 130 -3.11 24.35 -1.82
N GLU A 131 -2.05 24.35 -1.01
CA GLU A 131 -1.36 23.12 -0.66
C GLU A 131 -2.23 22.28 0.28
N ALA A 132 -2.39 20.98 -0.03
CA ALA A 132 -3.26 20.10 0.73
C ALA A 132 -2.69 18.68 0.88
N LEU A 133 -3.21 17.94 1.87
CA LEU A 133 -3.12 16.47 1.92
C LEU A 133 -4.43 15.86 1.47
N ILE A 134 -4.39 14.76 0.71
CA ILE A 134 -5.54 13.89 0.45
C ILE A 134 -5.54 12.76 1.48
N VAL A 135 -6.70 12.49 2.08
CA VAL A 135 -6.85 11.50 3.16
C VAL A 135 -8.01 10.54 2.85
N PRO A 136 -7.71 9.37 2.27
CA PRO A 136 -8.62 8.22 2.22
C PRO A 136 -8.81 7.61 3.62
N GLN A 137 -10.04 7.28 3.99
CA GLN A 137 -10.42 6.89 5.35
C GLN A 137 -11.40 5.70 5.39
N GLY A 138 -11.34 4.96 6.51
CA GLY A 138 -12.23 3.86 6.89
C GLY A 138 -11.61 2.48 6.65
N PHE A 139 -12.09 1.46 7.37
CA PHE A 139 -11.67 0.07 7.14
C PHE A 139 -12.63 -0.91 7.84
N LEU A 140 -12.91 -2.05 7.20
CA LEU A 140 -13.66 -3.21 7.74
C LEU A 140 -14.79 -2.91 8.75
N ARG A 141 -14.45 -2.73 10.04
CA ARG A 141 -15.36 -2.61 11.18
C ARG A 141 -15.30 -1.25 11.90
N THR A 142 -14.88 -0.18 11.22
CA THR A 142 -14.90 1.15 11.83
C THR A 142 -16.34 1.56 12.22
N PRO A 143 -16.56 2.16 13.40
CA PRO A 143 -17.91 2.56 13.86
C PRO A 143 -18.57 3.61 12.95
N SER A 144 -17.75 4.43 12.32
CA SER A 144 -18.16 5.51 11.43
C SER A 144 -17.94 5.12 9.97
N PRO A 145 -18.76 5.63 9.04
CA PRO A 145 -18.55 5.42 7.61
C PRO A 145 -17.21 5.99 7.15
N GLY A 146 -16.59 5.37 6.15
CA GLY A 146 -15.36 5.88 5.55
C GLY A 146 -15.59 7.19 4.79
N ARG A 147 -14.50 7.94 4.63
CA ARG A 147 -14.50 9.32 4.15
C ARG A 147 -13.33 9.53 3.19
N LEU A 148 -13.47 10.52 2.32
CA LEU A 148 -12.39 11.02 1.49
C LEU A 148 -12.38 12.55 1.62
N SER A 149 -11.27 13.11 2.06
CA SER A 149 -11.16 14.55 2.31
C SER A 149 -9.79 15.13 1.95
N LEU A 150 -9.76 16.45 1.83
CA LEU A 150 -8.54 17.24 1.71
C LEU A 150 -8.32 18.04 2.99
N ILE A 151 -7.09 18.12 3.47
CA ILE A 151 -6.70 19.02 4.57
C ILE A 151 -5.93 20.19 3.98
N ASN A 152 -6.44 21.41 4.11
CA ASN A 152 -5.75 22.61 3.64
C ASN A 152 -4.56 22.95 4.56
N LEU A 153 -3.34 22.78 4.06
CA LEU A 153 -2.10 23.04 4.80
C LEU A 153 -1.74 24.53 4.86
N SER A 154 -2.35 25.34 3.99
CA SER A 154 -2.18 26.79 3.98
C SER A 154 -3.08 27.50 5.01
N ASP A 155 -4.15 26.86 5.46
CA ASP A 155 -5.05 27.40 6.48
C ASP A 155 -4.54 27.04 7.89
N PRO A 156 -4.27 28.00 8.79
CA PRO A 156 -3.84 27.73 10.16
C PRO A 156 -4.78 26.82 10.97
N LEU A 157 -6.07 26.80 10.63
CA LEU A 157 -7.06 25.91 11.24
C LEU A 157 -7.12 24.52 10.60
N ARG A 158 -6.33 24.29 9.56
CA ARG A 158 -6.29 23.04 8.78
C ARG A 158 -7.68 22.64 8.30
N THR A 159 -8.40 23.59 7.70
CA THR A 159 -9.76 23.36 7.21
C THR A 159 -9.83 22.13 6.31
N GLU A 160 -10.74 21.23 6.67
CA GLU A 160 -11.02 20.01 5.93
C GLU A 160 -12.07 20.29 4.83
N TYR A 161 -11.78 19.87 3.60
CA TYR A 161 -12.70 19.89 2.47
C TYR A 161 -13.19 18.49 2.16
N ILE A 162 -14.51 18.31 2.09
CA ILE A 162 -15.09 16.98 1.92
C ILE A 162 -15.23 16.68 0.45
N ILE A 163 -14.54 15.64 0.01
CA ILE A 163 -14.75 15.10 -1.34
C ILE A 163 -15.96 14.17 -1.26
N HIS A 164 -15.96 13.22 -0.33
CA HIS A 164 -17.09 12.34 -0.11
C HIS A 164 -17.14 11.79 1.32
N GLN A 165 -18.34 11.52 1.83
CA GLN A 165 -18.55 10.84 3.10
C GLN A 165 -19.63 9.76 2.92
N SER A 166 -19.24 8.50 3.12
CA SER A 166 -20.16 7.38 2.93
C SER A 166 -21.25 7.30 4.00
N GLY A 167 -22.32 6.56 3.73
CA GLY A 167 -23.36 6.25 4.72
C GLY A 167 -24.27 7.40 5.18
N LEU A 168 -24.08 8.64 4.71
CA LEU A 168 -24.86 9.81 5.17
C LEU A 168 -26.37 9.74 4.87
N ASN A 169 -26.79 8.94 3.88
CA ASN A 169 -28.18 8.84 3.43
C ASN A 169 -28.76 7.43 3.56
N GLY A 170 -28.25 6.61 4.50
CA GLY A 170 -28.63 5.20 4.63
C GLY A 170 -28.05 4.31 3.53
N SER A 171 -27.11 4.82 2.73
CA SER A 171 -26.28 4.03 1.82
C SER A 171 -25.36 3.10 2.59
N PHE A 172 -24.90 2.03 1.95
CA PHE A 172 -23.93 1.13 2.55
C PHE A 172 -22.65 1.90 2.93
N PRO A 173 -22.06 1.64 4.11
CA PRO A 173 -20.79 2.24 4.46
C PRO A 173 -19.73 1.77 3.47
N MET A 174 -18.97 2.73 2.95
CA MET A 174 -17.85 2.51 2.05
C MET A 174 -16.58 3.03 2.70
N PHE A 175 -15.44 2.47 2.37
CA PHE A 175 -14.16 3.01 2.77
C PHE A 175 -13.20 3.11 1.60
N TYR A 176 -12.23 4.00 1.77
CA TYR A 176 -11.27 4.40 0.75
C TYR A 176 -9.88 4.02 1.22
N HIS A 177 -9.11 3.37 0.36
CA HIS A 177 -7.73 2.99 0.67
C HIS A 177 -6.72 3.83 -0.10
N GLU A 178 -6.98 4.02 -1.40
CA GLU A 178 -6.07 4.76 -2.26
C GLU A 178 -6.84 5.64 -3.25
N VAL A 179 -6.15 6.67 -3.73
CA VAL A 179 -6.63 7.60 -4.74
C VAL A 179 -5.56 7.82 -5.79
N VAL A 180 -6.00 8.11 -7.02
CA VAL A 180 -5.18 8.73 -8.07
C VAL A 180 -5.89 10.00 -8.54
N VAL A 181 -5.15 10.87 -9.20
CA VAL A 181 -5.63 12.19 -9.63
C VAL A 181 -5.42 12.34 -11.13
N PHE A 182 -6.48 12.69 -11.84
CA PHE A 182 -6.49 12.84 -13.30
C PHE A 182 -7.67 13.72 -13.73
N ASP A 183 -7.52 14.52 -14.78
CA ASP A 183 -8.62 15.33 -15.35
C ASP A 183 -9.50 14.42 -16.22
N VAL A 184 -10.56 13.88 -15.63
CA VAL A 184 -11.37 12.78 -16.18
C VAL A 184 -12.25 13.25 -17.33
N ASP A 185 -12.75 14.48 -17.25
CA ASP A 185 -13.67 15.07 -18.22
C ASP A 185 -13.08 16.18 -19.08
N GLN A 186 -11.79 16.46 -18.93
CA GLN A 186 -11.01 17.43 -19.69
C GLN A 186 -11.54 18.86 -19.53
N ASP A 187 -12.11 19.18 -18.36
CA ASP A 187 -12.57 20.52 -18.04
C ASP A 187 -11.45 21.45 -17.50
N GLY A 188 -10.24 20.91 -17.37
CA GLY A 188 -9.04 21.63 -16.92
C GLY A 188 -8.83 21.55 -15.41
N TYR A 189 -9.74 20.91 -14.66
CA TYR A 189 -9.56 20.60 -13.25
C TYR A 189 -9.22 19.12 -13.08
N LYS A 190 -8.22 18.82 -12.25
CA LYS A 190 -7.91 17.43 -11.93
C LYS A 190 -8.99 16.88 -11.00
N ASP A 191 -9.47 15.68 -11.29
CA ASP A 191 -10.43 14.94 -10.48
C ASP A 191 -9.75 13.88 -9.63
N ILE A 192 -10.52 13.23 -8.76
CA ILE A 192 -10.03 12.14 -7.92
C ILE A 192 -10.70 10.84 -8.32
N VAL A 193 -9.90 9.83 -8.63
CA VAL A 193 -10.36 8.46 -8.91
C VAL A 193 -9.96 7.57 -7.74
N SER A 194 -10.85 6.68 -7.30
CA SER A 194 -10.60 5.81 -6.16
C SER A 194 -11.29 4.46 -6.30
N ALA A 195 -10.64 3.43 -5.74
CA ALA A 195 -11.28 2.16 -5.43
C ALA A 195 -11.82 2.25 -4.00
N ARG A 196 -13.07 1.82 -3.84
CA ARG A 196 -13.73 1.78 -2.53
C ARG A 196 -14.41 0.45 -2.31
N SER A 197 -14.49 0.03 -1.06
CA SER A 197 -15.10 -1.24 -0.69
C SER A 197 -16.20 -1.05 0.34
N SER A 198 -17.21 -1.91 0.28
CA SER A 198 -18.18 -2.09 1.35
C SER A 198 -17.95 -3.38 2.11
N PHE A 199 -18.02 -3.30 3.43
CA PHE A 199 -18.12 -4.44 4.32
C PHE A 199 -19.31 -4.25 5.26
N ASN A 200 -20.32 -5.11 5.16
CA ASN A 200 -21.30 -5.25 6.23
C ASN A 200 -21.32 -6.69 6.74
N VAL A 201 -20.36 -6.99 7.62
CA VAL A 201 -20.27 -8.29 8.28
C VAL A 201 -21.46 -8.57 9.21
N ILE A 202 -22.27 -7.56 9.53
CA ILE A 202 -23.39 -7.66 10.48
C ILE A 202 -24.65 -8.23 9.81
N LEU A 203 -24.74 -8.28 8.48
CA LEU A 203 -25.96 -8.74 7.78
C LEU A 203 -25.74 -9.80 6.67
N GLY A 204 -24.58 -10.45 6.63
CA GLY A 204 -24.33 -11.53 5.66
C GLY A 204 -24.25 -11.06 4.19
N THR A 205 -24.13 -9.76 3.95
CA THR A 205 -23.90 -9.21 2.61
C THR A 205 -22.43 -9.44 2.23
N PRO A 206 -22.15 -10.08 1.08
CA PRO A 206 -20.78 -10.26 0.61
C PRO A 206 -20.13 -8.88 0.36
N PRO A 207 -18.80 -8.77 0.56
CA PRO A 207 -18.11 -7.54 0.21
C PRO A 207 -18.26 -7.25 -1.28
N PHE A 208 -18.37 -5.97 -1.62
CA PHE A 208 -18.32 -5.48 -2.99
C PHE A 208 -17.40 -4.26 -3.07
N GLY A 209 -16.88 -4.04 -4.26
CA GLY A 209 -15.91 -3.00 -4.58
C GLY A 209 -16.41 -2.18 -5.75
N GLU A 210 -15.97 -0.94 -5.81
CA GLU A 210 -16.34 0.03 -6.83
C GLU A 210 -15.12 0.84 -7.25
N LEU A 211 -15.00 1.07 -8.55
CA LEU A 211 -14.15 2.13 -9.10
C LEU A 211 -15.04 3.35 -9.34
N VAL A 212 -14.69 4.47 -8.71
CA VAL A 212 -15.44 5.72 -8.78
C VAL A 212 -14.52 6.88 -9.08
N TRP A 213 -15.06 7.96 -9.62
CA TRP A 213 -14.39 9.25 -9.64
C TRP A 213 -15.25 10.36 -9.06
N PHE A 214 -14.60 11.39 -8.56
CA PHE A 214 -15.20 12.55 -7.92
C PHE A 214 -14.81 13.79 -8.70
N LYS A 215 -15.80 14.46 -9.29
CA LYS A 215 -15.60 15.64 -10.10
C LYS A 215 -15.20 16.83 -9.24
N ASN A 216 -14.11 17.46 -9.61
CA ASN A 216 -13.63 18.68 -8.97
C ASN A 216 -14.61 19.84 -9.24
N PRO A 217 -15.10 20.53 -8.20
CA PRO A 217 -16.03 21.65 -8.39
C PRO A 217 -15.35 22.91 -8.95
N GLY A 218 -14.04 22.90 -9.18
CA GLY A 218 -13.28 24.03 -9.70
C GLY A 218 -13.45 25.27 -8.82
N SER A 219 -13.88 26.39 -9.42
CA SER A 219 -14.13 27.62 -8.67
C SER A 219 -15.27 27.54 -7.65
N ALA A 220 -16.14 26.51 -7.72
CA ALA A 220 -17.23 26.29 -6.76
C ALA A 220 -16.79 25.50 -5.52
N LEU A 221 -15.49 25.21 -5.36
CA LEU A 221 -14.94 24.49 -4.22
C LEU A 221 -15.41 25.09 -2.88
N ASN A 222 -15.99 24.23 -2.04
CA ASN A 222 -16.49 24.60 -0.71
C ASN A 222 -16.20 23.46 0.27
N ALA A 223 -15.71 23.79 1.46
CA ALA A 223 -15.33 22.80 2.48
C ALA A 223 -16.48 21.88 2.90
N ASN A 224 -17.73 22.36 2.83
CA ASN A 224 -18.92 21.65 3.32
C ASN A 224 -19.76 21.01 2.21
N VAL A 225 -19.32 21.07 0.95
CA VAL A 225 -20.06 20.52 -0.18
C VAL A 225 -19.25 19.38 -0.78
N ALA A 226 -19.84 18.17 -0.74
CA ALA A 226 -19.25 16.99 -1.36
C ALA A 226 -19.13 17.18 -2.88
N TRP A 227 -18.12 16.55 -3.47
CA TRP A 227 -17.88 16.54 -4.90
C TRP A 227 -18.90 15.62 -5.60
N GLU A 228 -19.17 15.87 -6.87
CA GLU A 228 -20.08 15.03 -7.64
C GLU A 228 -19.43 13.66 -7.89
N GLU A 229 -20.14 12.58 -7.57
CA GLU A 229 -19.65 11.21 -7.67
C GLU A 229 -20.14 10.55 -8.97
N HIS A 230 -19.25 9.80 -9.61
CA HIS A 230 -19.55 9.00 -10.78
C HIS A 230 -19.01 7.57 -10.63
N LEU A 231 -19.91 6.58 -10.77
CA LEU A 231 -19.55 5.16 -10.76
C LEU A 231 -19.01 4.71 -12.12
N LEU A 232 -17.82 4.11 -12.14
CA LEU A 232 -17.17 3.58 -13.35
C LEU A 232 -17.30 2.06 -13.46
N VAL A 233 -17.07 1.34 -12.36
CA VAL A 233 -17.09 -0.13 -12.31
C VAL A 233 -17.61 -0.58 -10.96
N GLY A 234 -18.34 -1.69 -10.92
CA GLY A 234 -18.80 -2.32 -9.68
C GLY A 234 -20.21 -1.92 -9.28
N GLY A 235 -20.57 -2.21 -8.04
CA GLY A 235 -21.87 -1.89 -7.46
C GLY A 235 -22.40 -2.98 -6.52
N PRO A 236 -23.46 -2.69 -5.75
CA PRO A 236 -24.09 -3.67 -4.85
C PRO A 236 -24.87 -4.76 -5.60
N THR A 237 -25.06 -4.62 -6.91
CA THR A 237 -25.76 -5.60 -7.75
C THR A 237 -24.92 -6.87 -7.90
N PHE A 238 -25.51 -8.02 -7.61
CA PHE A 238 -24.86 -9.32 -7.71
C PHE A 238 -24.21 -9.51 -9.10
N GLY A 239 -22.91 -9.80 -9.12
CA GLY A 239 -22.12 -9.98 -10.34
C GLY A 239 -21.29 -8.77 -10.77
N PHE A 240 -21.51 -7.58 -10.21
CA PHE A 240 -20.70 -6.39 -10.46
C PHE A 240 -19.63 -6.20 -9.38
N LYS A 241 -18.52 -6.91 -9.48
CA LYS A 241 -17.39 -6.76 -8.56
C LYS A 241 -16.34 -5.80 -9.16
N GLY A 242 -16.31 -4.57 -8.65
CA GLY A 242 -15.23 -3.60 -8.92
C GLY A 242 -14.04 -3.80 -7.99
N PRO A 243 -12.91 -3.10 -8.24
CA PRO A 243 -11.75 -3.13 -7.36
C PRO A 243 -12.05 -2.52 -5.99
N ASP A 244 -11.22 -2.81 -4.99
CA ASP A 244 -11.55 -2.52 -3.58
C ASP A 244 -10.40 -1.98 -2.70
N LEU A 245 -9.16 -1.97 -3.19
CA LEU A 245 -7.99 -1.66 -2.36
C LEU A 245 -7.03 -0.67 -3.02
N ALA A 246 -6.11 -1.12 -3.86
CA ALA A 246 -5.06 -0.29 -4.46
C ALA A 246 -5.35 0.02 -5.93
N LEU A 247 -4.86 1.17 -6.39
CA LEU A 247 -4.92 1.54 -7.81
C LEU A 247 -3.75 2.40 -8.25
N LYS A 248 -3.46 2.34 -9.55
CA LYS A 248 -2.50 3.20 -10.25
C LYS A 248 -3.03 3.52 -11.65
N ILE A 249 -2.55 4.63 -12.21
CA ILE A 249 -2.98 5.12 -13.52
C ILE A 249 -1.74 5.38 -14.39
N PHE A 250 -1.78 4.95 -15.65
CA PHE A 250 -0.73 5.18 -16.64
C PHE A 250 -1.29 5.04 -18.06
N ASP A 251 -0.80 5.84 -18.99
CA ASP A 251 -1.17 5.77 -20.41
C ASP A 251 -0.34 4.69 -21.10
N PHE A 252 -0.81 3.45 -21.05
CA PHE A 252 -0.09 2.31 -21.62
C PHE A 252 -0.23 2.25 -23.15
N GLU A 253 -1.32 2.79 -23.69
CA GLU A 253 -1.59 2.78 -25.13
C GLU A 253 -1.04 4.02 -25.86
N GLY A 254 -0.64 5.06 -25.11
CA GLY A 254 -0.05 6.29 -25.64
C GLY A 254 -1.07 7.19 -26.35
N ASP A 255 -2.34 7.09 -25.99
CA ASP A 255 -3.45 7.79 -26.64
C ASP A 255 -3.90 9.06 -25.87
N GLY A 256 -3.27 9.35 -24.74
CA GLY A 256 -3.60 10.46 -23.85
C GLY A 256 -4.74 10.19 -22.87
N VAL A 257 -5.35 9.00 -22.90
CA VAL A 257 -6.40 8.56 -21.95
C VAL A 257 -5.84 7.39 -21.14
N PRO A 258 -5.39 7.62 -19.90
CA PRO A 258 -4.66 6.59 -19.19
C PRO A 258 -5.54 5.44 -18.70
N GLU A 259 -4.98 4.23 -18.69
CA GLU A 259 -5.59 3.05 -18.08
C GLU A 259 -5.38 3.03 -16.56
N ILE A 260 -6.29 2.33 -15.88
CA ILE A 260 -6.27 2.12 -14.43
C ILE A 260 -5.97 0.66 -14.13
N VAL A 261 -4.86 0.39 -13.45
CA VAL A 261 -4.55 -0.91 -12.85
C VAL A 261 -5.05 -0.90 -11.41
N ALA A 262 -5.80 -1.91 -10.98
CA ALA A 262 -6.36 -1.97 -9.64
C ALA A 262 -6.44 -3.38 -9.05
N THR A 263 -6.37 -3.45 -7.72
CA THR A 263 -6.41 -4.70 -6.96
C THR A 263 -7.82 -5.00 -6.44
N HIS A 264 -8.16 -6.28 -6.45
CA HIS A 264 -9.38 -6.88 -5.91
C HIS A 264 -8.96 -7.77 -4.75
N PHE A 265 -8.70 -7.17 -3.60
CA PHE A 265 -8.25 -7.90 -2.42
C PHE A 265 -9.43 -8.67 -1.80
N PHE A 266 -10.56 -7.98 -1.64
CA PHE A 266 -11.73 -8.49 -0.95
C PHE A 266 -12.79 -9.08 -1.89
N THR A 267 -12.78 -8.63 -3.13
CA THR A 267 -13.84 -8.84 -4.12
C THR A 267 -13.36 -9.67 -5.31
N GLY A 268 -12.24 -10.37 -5.14
CA GLY A 268 -11.76 -11.34 -6.11
C GLY A 268 -12.77 -12.44 -6.44
N ASP A 269 -12.33 -13.35 -7.31
CA ASP A 269 -13.16 -14.46 -7.77
C ASP A 269 -13.47 -15.44 -6.62
N SER A 270 -12.65 -15.45 -5.55
CA SER A 270 -13.00 -16.04 -4.26
C SER A 270 -12.35 -15.28 -3.09
N GLN A 271 -12.81 -15.52 -1.85
CA GLN A 271 -12.17 -14.96 -0.64
C GLN A 271 -10.71 -15.40 -0.43
N ALA A 272 -10.25 -16.42 -1.15
CA ALA A 272 -8.86 -16.89 -1.13
C ALA A 272 -8.05 -16.43 -2.35
N ASN A 273 -8.72 -15.98 -3.42
CA ASN A 273 -8.11 -15.59 -4.69
C ASN A 273 -8.64 -14.22 -5.10
N GLY A 274 -7.88 -13.19 -4.71
CA GLY A 274 -7.98 -11.86 -5.26
C GLY A 274 -7.50 -11.81 -6.71
N LYS A 275 -7.59 -10.63 -7.34
CA LYS A 275 -7.08 -10.42 -8.69
C LYS A 275 -6.54 -9.01 -8.90
N ILE A 276 -5.68 -8.85 -9.90
CA ILE A 276 -5.24 -7.56 -10.43
C ILE A 276 -5.89 -7.42 -11.80
N SER A 277 -6.58 -6.30 -12.02
CA SER A 277 -7.25 -6.01 -13.28
C SER A 277 -6.76 -4.69 -13.84
N ILE A 278 -6.79 -4.56 -15.16
CA ILE A 278 -6.61 -3.30 -15.87
C ILE A 278 -7.95 -2.87 -16.46
N TYR A 279 -8.20 -1.56 -16.43
CA TYR A 279 -9.40 -0.91 -16.94
C TYR A 279 -9.02 0.22 -17.87
N GLY A 280 -9.73 0.36 -18.99
CA GLY A 280 -9.56 1.45 -19.94
C GLY A 280 -10.89 2.08 -20.31
N ALA A 281 -10.88 3.36 -20.69
CA ALA A 281 -12.05 3.98 -21.29
C ALA A 281 -12.45 3.23 -22.58
N PRO A 282 -13.73 3.27 -22.99
CA PRO A 282 -14.13 2.76 -24.30
C PRO A 282 -13.31 3.41 -25.42
N VAL A 283 -13.02 2.64 -26.48
CA VAL A 283 -12.13 3.11 -27.56
C VAL A 283 -12.66 4.41 -28.18
N GLY A 284 -11.79 5.43 -28.24
CA GLY A 284 -12.08 6.71 -28.88
C GLY A 284 -12.90 7.69 -28.03
N VAL A 285 -13.12 7.41 -26.75
CA VAL A 285 -13.77 8.33 -25.80
C VAL A 285 -12.99 8.40 -24.47
N THR A 286 -13.35 9.36 -23.62
CA THR A 286 -12.71 9.57 -22.32
C THR A 286 -13.45 8.83 -21.20
N TRP A 287 -12.83 8.78 -20.02
CA TRP A 287 -13.43 8.25 -18.79
C TRP A 287 -14.76 8.92 -18.42
N ALA A 288 -14.96 10.21 -18.74
CA ALA A 288 -16.23 10.90 -18.50
C ALA A 288 -17.42 10.35 -19.31
N SER A 289 -17.16 9.62 -20.40
CA SER A 289 -18.21 8.98 -21.20
C SER A 289 -18.65 7.62 -20.64
N VAL A 290 -17.93 7.09 -19.65
CA VAL A 290 -18.21 5.78 -19.08
C VAL A 290 -19.57 5.79 -18.38
N ASN A 291 -20.37 4.79 -18.73
CA ASN A 291 -21.59 4.46 -18.02
C ASN A 291 -21.61 2.93 -17.84
N PRO A 292 -21.59 2.41 -16.60
CA PRO A 292 -21.52 0.97 -16.35
C PRO A 292 -22.60 0.13 -17.07
N MET A 293 -23.74 0.75 -17.41
CA MET A 293 -24.88 0.08 -18.04
C MET A 293 -24.92 0.20 -19.56
N THR A 294 -24.51 1.34 -20.12
CA THR A 294 -24.69 1.64 -21.55
C THR A 294 -23.38 1.83 -22.32
N MET A 295 -22.29 2.13 -21.63
CA MET A 295 -20.97 2.36 -22.22
C MET A 295 -19.89 1.92 -21.21
N PRO A 296 -19.77 0.61 -20.96
CA PRO A 296 -18.88 0.09 -19.93
C PRO A 296 -17.42 0.26 -20.34
N VAL A 297 -16.56 0.22 -19.33
CA VAL A 297 -15.10 0.22 -19.49
C VAL A 297 -14.63 -1.00 -20.30
N ARG A 298 -13.46 -0.87 -20.94
CA ARG A 298 -12.64 -2.03 -21.31
C ARG A 298 -12.01 -2.60 -20.04
N SER A 299 -11.86 -3.92 -19.96
CA SER A 299 -11.18 -4.54 -18.82
C SER A 299 -10.53 -5.88 -19.17
N ALA A 300 -9.46 -6.20 -18.46
CA ALA A 300 -8.81 -7.51 -18.48
C ALA A 300 -8.27 -7.87 -17.09
N THR A 301 -8.23 -9.16 -16.78
CA THR A 301 -7.51 -9.67 -15.60
C THR A 301 -6.06 -9.88 -15.96
N ILE A 302 -5.17 -9.15 -15.31
CA ILE A 302 -3.71 -9.27 -15.47
C ILE A 302 -3.23 -10.53 -14.74
N ASN A 303 -3.70 -10.72 -13.50
CA ASN A 303 -3.36 -11.87 -12.68
C ASN A 303 -4.50 -12.23 -11.72
N GLY A 304 -4.82 -13.52 -11.59
CA GLY A 304 -5.89 -14.03 -10.72
C GLY A 304 -5.54 -15.26 -9.87
N ASP A 305 -4.27 -15.69 -9.84
CA ASP A 305 -3.82 -16.87 -9.07
C ASP A 305 -2.78 -16.55 -7.98
N GLN A 306 -2.54 -15.27 -7.74
CA GLN A 306 -1.54 -14.76 -6.79
C GLN A 306 -2.00 -14.68 -5.33
N GLY A 307 -3.22 -15.08 -4.99
CA GLY A 307 -3.78 -14.85 -3.64
C GLY A 307 -4.40 -13.45 -3.53
N LEU A 308 -4.18 -12.72 -2.43
CA LEU A 308 -4.83 -11.44 -2.12
C LEU A 308 -3.89 -10.26 -2.46
N PRO A 309 -4.00 -9.62 -3.64
CA PRO A 309 -3.10 -8.54 -4.03
C PRO A 309 -3.34 -7.29 -3.16
N PHE A 310 -2.27 -6.81 -2.51
CA PHE A 310 -2.36 -5.74 -1.51
C PHE A 310 -2.06 -4.37 -2.10
N ASP A 311 -0.84 -4.18 -2.58
CA ASP A 311 -0.36 -2.92 -3.17
C ASP A 311 0.23 -3.17 -4.55
N ILE A 312 0.23 -2.12 -5.37
CA ILE A 312 0.84 -2.07 -6.69
C ILE A 312 1.59 -0.75 -6.90
N GLN A 313 2.68 -0.81 -7.66
CA GLN A 313 3.41 0.33 -8.21
C GLN A 313 3.69 0.10 -9.68
N LEU A 314 3.51 1.14 -10.50
CA LEU A 314 3.87 1.12 -11.92
C LEU A 314 5.28 1.65 -12.07
N VAL A 315 6.20 0.82 -12.58
CA VAL A 315 7.63 1.13 -12.67
C VAL A 315 8.31 0.22 -13.69
N ASP A 316 9.24 0.77 -14.47
CA ASP A 316 10.14 0.00 -15.34
C ASP A 316 11.24 -0.65 -14.48
N LEU A 317 11.09 -1.93 -14.14
CA LEU A 317 12.00 -2.64 -13.23
C LEU A 317 13.23 -3.18 -13.95
N ASN A 318 13.06 -3.60 -15.20
CA ASN A 318 14.13 -4.21 -16.01
C ASN A 318 14.88 -3.19 -16.89
N ARG A 319 14.41 -1.94 -16.94
CA ARG A 319 14.98 -0.81 -17.70
C ARG A 319 14.91 -1.01 -19.20
N ASP A 320 13.86 -1.67 -19.68
CA ASP A 320 13.62 -1.88 -21.10
C ASP A 320 12.75 -0.79 -21.76
N GLY A 321 12.34 0.22 -20.98
CA GLY A 321 11.54 1.35 -21.43
C GLY A 321 10.03 1.09 -21.41
N ARG A 322 9.58 -0.09 -20.95
CA ARG A 322 8.17 -0.39 -20.72
C ARG A 322 7.86 -0.38 -19.23
N ILE A 323 6.64 0.00 -18.88
CA ILE A 323 6.21 0.08 -17.48
C ILE A 323 5.69 -1.28 -17.03
N ASP A 324 6.32 -1.85 -16.00
CA ASP A 324 5.87 -3.07 -15.34
C ASP A 324 4.98 -2.74 -14.13
N ILE A 325 4.36 -3.78 -13.58
CA ILE A 325 3.63 -3.69 -12.33
C ILE A 325 4.42 -4.43 -11.24
N LEU A 326 4.98 -3.69 -10.29
CA LEU A 326 5.47 -4.23 -9.02
C LEU A 326 4.28 -4.42 -8.08
N ALA A 327 4.13 -5.61 -7.48
CA ALA A 327 3.00 -5.94 -6.64
C ALA A 327 3.37 -6.79 -5.44
N THR A 328 2.50 -6.77 -4.43
CA THR A 328 2.54 -7.68 -3.29
C THR A 328 1.23 -8.45 -3.12
N ASN A 329 1.27 -9.62 -2.49
CA ASN A 329 0.07 -10.37 -2.08
C ASN A 329 0.10 -10.63 -0.57
N HIS A 330 -0.87 -10.08 0.14
CA HIS A 330 -1.02 -10.24 1.59
C HIS A 330 -1.54 -11.64 1.88
N GLN A 331 -0.80 -12.47 2.61
CA GLN A 331 -1.19 -13.84 2.92
C GLN A 331 -1.08 -14.14 4.41
N PRO A 332 -1.89 -15.08 4.92
CA PRO A 332 -1.85 -15.47 6.31
C PRO A 332 -0.58 -16.24 6.68
N ASP A 333 -0.36 -16.40 7.99
CA ASP A 333 0.68 -17.27 8.52
C ASP A 333 0.48 -18.74 8.14
N ALA A 334 1.55 -19.51 8.28
CA ALA A 334 1.55 -20.95 7.96
C ALA A 334 1.03 -21.82 9.12
N CYS A 335 0.54 -21.21 10.21
CA CYS A 335 0.13 -21.93 11.42
C CYS A 335 -1.33 -22.35 11.40
N ARG A 336 -2.03 -22.11 10.29
CA ARG A 336 -3.44 -22.42 10.09
C ARG A 336 -3.66 -23.17 8.79
N PRO A 337 -4.73 -23.99 8.71
CA PRO A 337 -5.04 -24.82 7.54
C PRO A 337 -5.64 -24.02 6.35
N PHE A 338 -5.26 -22.75 6.16
CA PHE A 338 -5.68 -21.92 5.03
C PHE A 338 -4.74 -22.15 3.81
N PRO A 339 -5.17 -21.83 2.58
CA PRO A 339 -4.44 -22.21 1.38
C PRO A 339 -2.97 -21.76 1.38
N THR A 340 -2.17 -22.55 0.67
CA THR A 340 -0.72 -22.67 0.82
C THR A 340 0.10 -21.53 0.23
N LEU A 341 -0.51 -20.59 -0.50
CA LEU A 341 0.24 -19.53 -1.17
C LEU A 341 0.93 -18.63 -0.14
N PRO A 342 2.26 -18.45 -0.24
CA PRO A 342 2.97 -17.46 0.56
C PRO A 342 2.70 -16.04 0.12
N GLY A 343 2.98 -15.11 1.03
CA GLY A 343 3.14 -13.71 0.70
C GLY A 343 4.42 -13.53 -0.12
N ARG A 344 4.38 -12.60 -1.07
CA ARG A 344 5.37 -12.41 -2.12
C ARG A 344 5.48 -10.94 -2.48
N VAL A 345 6.62 -10.64 -3.08
CA VAL A 345 6.83 -9.51 -3.97
C VAL A 345 7.04 -10.07 -5.37
N TYR A 346 6.29 -9.57 -6.35
CA TYR A 346 6.35 -10.05 -7.72
C TYR A 346 6.19 -8.89 -8.70
N ALA A 347 6.71 -9.07 -9.91
CA ALA A 347 6.51 -8.17 -11.03
C ALA A 347 5.62 -8.83 -12.07
N MET A 348 4.81 -8.03 -12.76
CA MET A 348 4.12 -8.42 -13.98
C MET A 348 4.64 -7.54 -15.11
N GLU A 349 5.34 -8.16 -16.05
CA GLU A 349 6.00 -7.49 -17.18
C GLU A 349 4.97 -7.09 -18.24
N MET A 350 5.09 -5.89 -18.80
CA MET A 350 4.22 -5.45 -19.89
C MET A 350 4.38 -6.37 -21.11
N PRO A 351 3.29 -6.89 -21.72
CA PRO A 351 3.37 -7.72 -22.91
C PRO A 351 4.17 -7.06 -24.03
N GLN A 352 5.11 -7.78 -24.64
CA GLN A 352 5.99 -7.25 -25.70
C GLN A 352 5.21 -6.72 -26.93
N SER A 353 4.00 -7.23 -27.16
CA SER A 353 3.12 -6.77 -28.23
C SER A 353 2.50 -5.39 -28.00
N GLY A 354 2.51 -4.89 -26.76
CA GLY A 354 1.77 -3.71 -26.32
C GLY A 354 0.26 -3.94 -26.13
N LYS A 355 -0.25 -5.14 -26.35
CA LYS A 355 -1.70 -5.45 -26.28
C LYS A 355 -2.14 -5.77 -24.86
N ILE A 356 -2.16 -4.76 -24.00
CA ILE A 356 -2.36 -4.88 -22.54
C ILE A 356 -3.70 -5.52 -22.11
N PHE A 357 -4.73 -5.50 -22.96
CA PHE A 357 -6.05 -6.10 -22.68
C PHE A 357 -6.23 -7.51 -23.26
N GLU A 358 -5.32 -7.97 -24.13
CA GLU A 358 -5.44 -9.25 -24.84
C GLU A 358 -4.40 -10.25 -24.38
N ASP A 359 -3.16 -9.80 -24.18
CA ASP A 359 -2.03 -10.66 -23.95
C ASP A 359 -1.74 -10.87 -22.46
N ALA A 360 -1.20 -12.03 -22.12
CA ALA A 360 -0.79 -12.35 -20.77
C ALA A 360 0.45 -11.52 -20.37
N TRP A 361 0.43 -11.00 -19.15
CA TRP A 361 1.57 -10.31 -18.54
C TRP A 361 2.49 -11.36 -17.88
N PRO A 362 3.75 -11.53 -18.33
CA PRO A 362 4.67 -12.46 -17.69
C PRO A 362 4.88 -12.14 -16.21
N LEU A 363 4.74 -13.15 -15.35
CA LEU A 363 4.87 -13.02 -13.89
C LEU A 363 6.28 -13.42 -13.44
N HIS A 364 6.91 -12.56 -12.64
CA HIS A 364 8.25 -12.78 -12.07
C HIS A 364 8.22 -12.66 -10.55
N ILE A 365 8.58 -13.73 -9.83
CA ILE A 365 8.64 -13.70 -8.35
C ILE A 365 9.98 -13.10 -7.93
N LEU A 366 9.95 -11.97 -7.22
CA LEU A 366 11.14 -11.22 -6.79
C LEU A 366 11.56 -11.59 -5.36
N LEU A 367 10.58 -11.81 -4.48
CA LEU A 367 10.75 -12.35 -3.13
C LEU A 367 9.57 -13.27 -2.83
N ASP A 368 9.85 -14.45 -2.30
CA ASP A 368 8.84 -15.47 -1.98
C ASP A 368 8.83 -15.79 -0.49
N ASN A 369 7.78 -16.49 -0.04
CA ASN A 369 7.69 -17.06 1.30
C ASN A 369 7.72 -16.05 2.45
N ILE A 370 7.20 -14.84 2.21
CA ILE A 370 6.96 -13.87 3.26
C ILE A 370 5.73 -14.30 4.04
N ARG A 371 5.87 -14.36 5.36
CA ARG A 371 4.81 -14.80 6.27
C ARG A 371 4.73 -13.86 7.45
N PRO A 372 3.52 -13.61 7.97
CA PRO A 372 3.37 -13.01 9.28
C PRO A 372 4.14 -13.81 10.33
N GLN A 373 4.46 -13.16 11.44
CA GLN A 373 4.93 -13.87 12.61
C GLN A 373 3.86 -14.91 13.02
N PRO A 374 4.25 -16.08 13.56
CA PRO A 374 3.31 -17.13 13.92
C PRO A 374 2.23 -16.64 14.90
N SER A 375 0.96 -16.92 14.61
CA SER A 375 -0.13 -16.75 15.57
C SER A 375 0.11 -17.58 16.83
N LEU A 376 -0.32 -17.05 17.99
CA LEU A 376 -0.35 -17.82 19.24
C LEU A 376 -1.38 -18.97 19.16
N PRO A 377 -1.11 -20.11 19.81
CA PRO A 377 -2.06 -21.22 19.89
C PRO A 377 -3.43 -20.76 20.42
N GLY A 378 -4.50 -21.26 19.82
CA GLY A 378 -5.88 -20.97 20.26
C GLY A 378 -6.41 -19.58 19.87
N THR A 379 -5.63 -18.71 19.22
CA THR A 379 -6.14 -17.43 18.72
C THR A 379 -7.03 -17.65 17.49
N GLN A 380 -8.30 -17.22 17.55
CA GLN A 380 -9.22 -17.26 16.42
C GLN A 380 -9.26 -15.90 15.71
N GLY A 381 -8.97 -15.88 14.40
CA GLY A 381 -9.12 -14.69 13.55
C GLY A 381 -8.33 -14.75 12.25
N LEU A 382 -8.88 -14.23 11.14
CA LEU A 382 -8.17 -14.10 9.84
C LEU A 382 -7.03 -13.05 9.86
N GLY A 383 -6.61 -12.63 11.05
CA GLY A 383 -6.16 -11.26 11.29
C GLY A 383 -4.65 -11.05 11.29
N ARG A 384 -3.87 -11.96 10.68
CA ARG A 384 -2.44 -11.71 10.47
C ARG A 384 -2.07 -11.87 9.01
N LEU A 385 -1.53 -10.84 8.36
CA LEU A 385 -1.23 -10.84 6.93
C LEU A 385 0.13 -10.16 6.64
N ALA A 386 0.86 -10.71 5.66
CA ALA A 386 2.13 -10.16 5.17
C ALA A 386 2.39 -10.57 3.71
N PRO A 387 3.24 -9.84 2.95
CA PRO A 387 3.83 -8.54 3.28
C PRO A 387 2.85 -7.37 3.08
N GLY A 388 3.25 -6.19 3.54
CA GLY A 388 2.61 -4.93 3.18
C GLY A 388 3.08 -4.41 1.81
N LYS A 389 3.25 -3.09 1.70
CA LYS A 389 3.64 -2.41 0.47
C LYS A 389 5.12 -2.66 0.09
N ALA A 390 5.37 -2.82 -1.22
CA ALA A 390 6.70 -2.77 -1.82
C ALA A 390 6.87 -1.47 -2.62
N THR A 391 8.03 -0.82 -2.51
CA THR A 391 8.34 0.42 -3.23
C THR A 391 9.68 0.30 -3.94
N ALA A 392 9.67 0.44 -5.26
CA ALA A 392 10.87 0.60 -6.08
C ALA A 392 11.46 2.00 -5.90
N PHE A 393 12.77 2.08 -5.75
CA PHE A 393 13.51 3.33 -5.53
C PHE A 393 14.97 3.22 -5.99
N PHE A 394 15.60 4.35 -6.30
CA PHE A 394 17.03 4.41 -6.65
C PHE A 394 17.86 4.74 -5.41
N LYS A 395 19.15 4.36 -5.36
CA LYS A 395 19.96 4.72 -4.17
C LYS A 395 20.14 6.22 -4.09
N ARG A 396 20.23 6.87 -5.25
CA ARG A 396 20.22 8.32 -5.43
C ARG A 396 19.26 8.67 -6.56
N PRO A 397 18.50 9.79 -6.50
CA PRO A 397 17.55 10.15 -7.54
C PRO A 397 18.17 10.26 -8.93
N ILE A 398 19.40 10.79 -9.03
CA ILE A 398 20.10 10.93 -10.32
C ILE A 398 20.29 9.60 -11.08
N GLU A 399 20.28 8.46 -10.38
CA GLU A 399 20.43 7.14 -10.99
C GLU A 399 19.20 6.74 -11.82
N GLU A 400 18.03 7.34 -11.57
CA GLU A 400 16.82 7.14 -12.37
C GLU A 400 17.02 7.52 -13.84
N ASN A 401 17.94 8.44 -14.14
CA ASN A 401 18.28 8.85 -15.49
C ASN A 401 19.27 7.90 -16.19
N ASN A 402 19.83 6.92 -15.47
CA ASN A 402 20.78 5.97 -16.04
C ASN A 402 20.05 4.67 -16.44
N PRO A 403 19.89 4.36 -17.73
CA PRO A 403 19.18 3.16 -18.17
C PRO A 403 19.86 1.85 -17.73
N GLU A 404 21.14 1.87 -17.36
CA GLU A 404 21.86 0.68 -16.89
C GLU A 404 21.64 0.37 -15.40
N ILE A 405 21.08 1.31 -14.64
CA ILE A 405 20.82 1.14 -13.22
C ILE A 405 19.35 0.76 -13.03
N LYS A 406 19.12 -0.41 -12.45
CA LYS A 406 17.79 -0.86 -12.03
C LYS A 406 17.44 -0.33 -10.64
N PRO A 407 16.15 -0.10 -10.34
CA PRO A 407 15.75 0.30 -9.00
C PRO A 407 15.94 -0.83 -7.98
N ASN A 408 16.23 -0.46 -6.74
CA ASN A 408 16.11 -1.33 -5.56
C ASN A 408 14.63 -1.37 -5.14
N ILE A 409 14.25 -2.33 -4.31
CA ILE A 409 12.89 -2.40 -3.77
C ILE A 409 12.96 -2.49 -2.25
N ILE A 410 12.22 -1.63 -1.55
CA ILE A 410 12.00 -1.75 -0.11
C ILE A 410 10.64 -2.37 0.16
N VAL A 411 10.57 -3.32 1.08
CA VAL A 411 9.34 -4.08 1.37
C VAL A 411 9.01 -3.97 2.85
N GLY A 412 7.88 -3.36 3.16
CA GLY A 412 7.32 -3.38 4.51
C GLY A 412 6.68 -4.73 4.81
N GLY A 413 7.04 -5.37 5.91
CA GLY A 413 6.57 -6.71 6.22
C GLY A 413 5.21 -6.81 6.86
N ASP A 414 4.60 -5.68 7.21
CA ASP A 414 3.38 -5.66 8.00
C ASP A 414 3.56 -6.55 9.24
N GLU A 415 2.73 -7.57 9.42
CA GLU A 415 2.79 -8.47 10.57
C GLU A 415 3.88 -9.53 10.48
N ALA A 416 4.69 -9.54 9.42
CA ALA A 416 5.96 -10.26 9.43
C ALA A 416 6.98 -9.58 10.36
N GLY A 417 6.75 -8.34 10.79
CA GLY A 417 7.62 -7.64 11.73
C GLY A 417 9.02 -7.36 11.18
N LYS A 418 9.18 -7.33 9.85
CA LYS A 418 10.46 -7.23 9.14
C LYS A 418 10.41 -6.18 8.03
N VAL A 419 11.57 -5.69 7.62
CA VAL A 419 11.74 -4.89 6.39
C VAL A 419 12.85 -5.51 5.54
N TRP A 420 12.55 -5.73 4.27
CA TRP A 420 13.50 -6.26 3.29
C TRP A 420 13.94 -5.18 2.31
N LEU A 421 15.25 -5.14 2.06
CA LEU A 421 15.83 -4.41 0.93
C LEU A 421 16.20 -5.41 -0.17
N LEU A 422 15.58 -5.28 -1.33
CA LEU A 422 15.89 -6.06 -2.52
C LEU A 422 16.84 -5.25 -3.41
N SER A 423 18.06 -5.75 -3.60
CA SER A 423 19.06 -5.13 -4.48
C SER A 423 19.06 -5.82 -5.84
N PRO A 424 19.01 -5.07 -6.96
CA PRO A 424 18.96 -5.67 -8.28
C PRO A 424 20.26 -6.41 -8.62
N THR A 425 20.15 -7.58 -9.25
CA THR A 425 21.31 -8.29 -9.82
C THR A 425 21.48 -7.98 -11.31
N LYS A 426 22.44 -8.63 -11.98
CA LYS A 426 22.59 -8.55 -13.44
C LYS A 426 21.46 -9.21 -14.22
N ASN A 427 20.67 -10.09 -13.60
CA ASN A 427 19.48 -10.66 -14.23
C ASN A 427 18.29 -9.75 -13.89
N ASP A 428 17.54 -9.35 -14.90
CA ASP A 428 16.41 -8.41 -14.86
C ASP A 428 15.42 -8.70 -13.75
N TRP A 429 15.11 -9.98 -13.54
CA TRP A 429 14.06 -10.43 -12.63
C TRP A 429 14.59 -11.10 -11.37
N VAL A 430 15.89 -10.97 -11.09
CA VAL A 430 16.50 -11.55 -9.89
C VAL A 430 17.06 -10.44 -9.01
N TYR A 431 16.66 -10.47 -7.75
CA TYR A 431 17.10 -9.56 -6.70
C TYR A 431 17.78 -10.33 -5.56
N GLU A 432 18.83 -9.75 -4.99
CA GLU A 432 19.35 -10.15 -3.69
C GLU A 432 18.47 -9.55 -2.59
N SER A 433 18.13 -10.33 -1.57
CA SER A 433 17.21 -9.92 -0.51
C SER A 433 17.89 -9.90 0.85
N ASP A 434 17.85 -8.76 1.52
CA ASP A 434 18.44 -8.57 2.85
C ASP A 434 17.39 -8.03 3.83
N VAL A 435 17.29 -8.66 5.01
CA VAL A 435 16.46 -8.13 6.11
C VAL A 435 17.25 -7.05 6.84
N ILE A 436 16.82 -5.80 6.68
CA ILE A 436 17.49 -4.62 7.27
C ILE A 436 16.89 -4.21 8.62
N PHE A 437 15.70 -4.72 8.94
CA PHE A 437 15.02 -4.51 10.22
C PHE A 437 14.18 -5.73 10.58
N ASP A 438 14.22 -6.13 11.86
CA ASP A 438 13.35 -7.15 12.46
C ASP A 438 13.00 -6.71 13.89
N ILE A 439 11.70 -6.66 14.20
CA ILE A 439 11.18 -6.25 15.51
C ILE A 439 11.78 -7.10 16.64
N ASN A 440 11.93 -8.41 16.45
CA ASN A 440 12.45 -9.29 17.50
C ASN A 440 13.95 -9.09 17.74
N GLN A 441 14.68 -8.64 16.72
CA GLN A 441 16.09 -8.27 16.91
C GLN A 441 16.20 -6.89 17.59
N TYR A 442 15.35 -5.95 17.18
CA TYR A 442 15.43 -4.55 17.63
C TYR A 442 14.93 -4.37 19.08
N TYR A 443 13.76 -4.93 19.41
CA TYR A 443 13.13 -4.78 20.74
C TYR A 443 13.37 -5.97 21.66
N GLY A 444 13.95 -7.05 21.15
CA GLY A 444 14.27 -8.26 21.91
C GLY A 444 13.48 -9.48 21.47
N ALA A 445 14.08 -10.66 21.67
CA ALA A 445 13.51 -11.92 21.20
C ALA A 445 12.12 -12.16 21.81
N GLY A 446 11.17 -12.62 20.99
CA GLY A 446 9.82 -12.90 21.44
C GLY A 446 8.89 -11.69 21.45
N THR A 447 9.35 -10.48 21.11
CA THR A 447 8.52 -9.26 21.14
C THR A 447 7.22 -9.43 20.35
N THR A 448 7.32 -10.07 19.17
CA THR A 448 6.17 -10.34 18.28
C THR A 448 5.32 -11.56 18.67
N GLN A 449 5.65 -12.20 19.79
CA GLN A 449 4.90 -13.32 20.39
C GLN A 449 4.43 -13.00 21.82
N MET A 450 4.91 -11.90 22.41
CA MET A 450 4.47 -11.45 23.72
C MET A 450 3.21 -10.61 23.57
N VAL A 451 2.29 -10.84 24.49
CA VAL A 451 1.09 -10.03 24.66
C VAL A 451 1.37 -9.13 25.86
N ASN A 452 1.28 -7.82 25.68
CA ASN A 452 1.40 -6.90 26.81
C ASN A 452 0.20 -7.04 27.77
N ASP A 453 0.24 -6.38 28.92
CA ASP A 453 -0.86 -6.39 29.91
C ASP A 453 -2.20 -5.92 29.32
N ALA A 454 -2.16 -5.18 28.20
CA ALA A 454 -3.30 -4.69 27.45
C ALA A 454 -3.83 -5.67 26.39
N GLY A 455 -3.25 -6.87 26.23
CA GLY A 455 -3.73 -7.86 25.27
C GLY A 455 -3.17 -7.70 23.85
N VAL A 456 -2.16 -6.84 23.64
CA VAL A 456 -1.64 -6.48 22.31
C VAL A 456 -0.25 -7.07 22.06
N THR A 457 -0.01 -7.55 20.84
CA THR A 457 1.29 -8.02 20.36
C THR A 457 1.94 -6.96 19.48
N VAL A 458 3.22 -6.63 19.73
CA VAL A 458 3.99 -5.71 18.86
C VAL A 458 4.44 -6.48 17.64
N SER A 459 3.86 -6.24 16.47
CA SER A 459 4.29 -6.98 15.27
C SER A 459 4.18 -6.24 13.96
N THR A 460 3.63 -5.03 13.96
CA THR A 460 3.13 -4.41 12.74
C THR A 460 4.15 -3.39 12.24
N ILE A 461 4.74 -3.67 11.08
CA ILE A 461 5.49 -2.68 10.30
C ILE A 461 4.51 -1.96 9.39
N GLY A 462 4.31 -0.68 9.63
CA GLY A 462 3.47 0.14 8.78
C GLY A 462 4.02 0.31 7.35
N THR A 463 3.40 1.18 6.55
CA THR A 463 3.89 1.45 5.20
C THR A 463 5.21 2.20 5.24
N VAL A 464 6.27 1.57 4.73
CA VAL A 464 7.62 2.14 4.65
C VAL A 464 7.70 3.18 3.53
N SER A 465 8.35 4.32 3.80
CA SER A 465 8.56 5.38 2.81
C SER A 465 10.04 5.69 2.60
N VAL A 466 10.38 6.20 1.41
CA VAL A 466 11.75 6.57 1.02
C VAL A 466 11.81 8.07 0.75
N SER A 467 12.84 8.76 1.26
CA SER A 467 13.13 10.17 0.95
C SER A 467 14.55 10.36 0.40
N TYR A 468 14.77 11.53 -0.16
CA TYR A 468 16.07 12.04 -0.59
C TYR A 468 16.16 13.51 -0.16
N ASN A 469 17.35 13.95 0.24
CA ASN A 469 17.57 15.36 0.58
C ASN A 469 17.72 16.23 -0.70
N ASP A 470 18.33 15.66 -1.72
CA ASP A 470 18.60 16.24 -3.04
C ASP A 470 18.91 15.12 -4.07
N ASP A 471 19.12 15.49 -5.34
CA ASP A 471 19.34 14.55 -6.45
C ASP A 471 20.60 13.67 -6.30
N TYR A 472 21.56 14.09 -5.48
CA TYR A 472 22.83 13.41 -5.25
C TYR A 472 22.85 12.65 -3.91
N SER A 473 21.91 12.97 -3.03
CA SER A 473 21.79 12.37 -1.73
C SER A 473 21.39 10.90 -1.83
N ASN A 474 21.89 10.12 -0.88
CA ASN A 474 21.49 8.74 -0.72
C ASN A 474 20.12 8.66 -0.04
N ALA A 475 19.34 7.64 -0.41
CA ALA A 475 18.01 7.38 0.13
C ALA A 475 18.00 7.27 1.67
N ASN A 476 17.00 7.88 2.30
CA ASN A 476 16.58 7.61 3.68
C ASN A 476 15.32 6.75 3.66
N ILE A 477 15.22 5.80 4.60
CA ILE A 477 14.13 4.83 4.69
C ILE A 477 13.46 5.02 6.05
N TYR A 478 12.16 5.29 6.05
CA TYR A 478 11.35 5.53 7.25
C TYR A 478 10.46 4.32 7.52
N ILE A 479 10.69 3.67 8.65
CA ILE A 479 10.02 2.42 9.03
C ILE A 479 9.11 2.73 10.23
N PRO A 480 7.79 2.94 10.01
CA PRO A 480 6.85 3.05 11.11
C PRO A 480 6.70 1.71 11.82
N VAL A 481 7.04 1.68 13.11
CA VAL A 481 6.81 0.55 14.00
C VAL A 481 5.58 0.87 14.83
N PHE A 482 4.44 0.31 14.44
CA PHE A 482 3.13 0.72 14.95
C PHE A 482 3.07 0.63 16.47
N GLU A 483 3.16 -0.57 17.06
CA GLU A 483 3.04 -0.74 18.51
C GLU A 483 4.26 -0.21 19.28
N GLY A 484 5.40 -0.02 18.60
CA GLY A 484 6.60 0.61 19.16
C GLY A 484 6.47 2.12 19.35
N LYS A 485 5.45 2.75 18.74
CA LYS A 485 5.28 4.21 18.69
C LYS A 485 6.55 4.92 18.22
N GLU A 486 7.23 4.34 17.24
CA GLU A 486 8.52 4.84 16.75
C GLU A 486 8.52 4.79 15.23
N ILE A 487 9.17 5.77 14.59
CA ILE A 487 9.60 5.65 13.21
C ILE A 487 11.11 5.47 13.21
N VAL A 488 11.57 4.26 12.85
CA VAL A 488 13.00 3.96 12.75
C VAL A 488 13.50 4.42 11.39
N VAL A 489 14.56 5.23 11.36
CA VAL A 489 15.10 5.79 10.13
C VAL A 489 16.44 5.16 9.81
N TYR A 490 16.56 4.61 8.60
CA TYR A 490 17.81 4.13 8.01
C TYR A 490 18.24 5.04 6.86
N THR A 491 19.52 5.00 6.50
CA THR A 491 20.07 5.74 5.37
C THR A 491 21.05 4.86 4.58
N LEU A 492 21.09 5.06 3.27
CA LEU A 492 22.14 4.50 2.40
C LEU A 492 23.39 5.40 2.36
N GLN A 493 23.33 6.59 2.97
CA GLN A 493 24.49 7.45 3.12
C GLN A 493 25.50 6.79 4.07
N GLN A 494 26.76 6.72 3.63
CA GLN A 494 27.82 6.15 4.46
C GLN A 494 27.93 6.90 5.81
N ARG A 495 27.83 6.15 6.91
CA ARG A 495 28.11 6.62 8.27
C ARG A 495 29.27 5.85 8.90
N SER A 496 29.63 6.20 10.14
CA SER A 496 30.63 5.44 10.89
C SER A 496 30.17 4.00 11.11
N LYS A 497 31.14 3.08 11.22
CA LYS A 497 30.89 1.63 11.28
C LYS A 497 29.92 1.22 12.40
N GLN A 498 29.88 1.96 13.51
CA GLN A 498 28.98 1.68 14.64
C GLN A 498 27.49 1.82 14.31
N TYR A 499 27.16 2.60 13.26
CA TYR A 499 25.79 2.76 12.78
C TYR A 499 25.45 1.80 11.64
N ARG A 500 26.43 1.02 11.14
CA ARG A 500 26.16 0.07 10.06
C ARG A 500 25.22 -1.01 10.58
N THR A 501 24.21 -1.31 9.76
CA THR A 501 23.23 -2.35 10.03
C THR A 501 23.85 -3.71 9.73
N ASP A 502 23.68 -4.65 10.65
CA ASP A 502 23.98 -6.05 10.41
C ASP A 502 22.69 -6.72 9.91
N CYS A 503 22.62 -6.99 8.61
CA CYS A 503 21.48 -7.67 8.03
C CYS A 503 21.41 -9.08 8.61
N ILE A 504 20.19 -9.52 8.93
CA ILE A 504 19.98 -10.86 9.45
C ILE A 504 19.57 -11.80 8.33
N LYS A 505 19.86 -13.09 8.56
CA LYS A 505 19.31 -14.14 7.73
C LYS A 505 17.79 -14.11 7.85
N ASP A 506 17.10 -14.13 6.71
CA ASP A 506 15.66 -14.27 6.71
C ASP A 506 15.27 -15.68 7.19
N THR A 507 14.97 -15.79 8.48
CA THR A 507 14.50 -17.02 9.09
C THR A 507 13.01 -16.94 9.34
N LEU A 508 12.28 -17.94 8.86
CA LEU A 508 10.90 -18.16 9.28
C LEU A 508 10.87 -18.68 10.71
N LEU A 509 10.01 -18.10 11.53
CA LEU A 509 9.73 -18.65 12.85
C LEU A 509 8.82 -19.87 12.70
N ALA A 510 9.14 -20.93 13.45
CA ALA A 510 8.29 -22.10 13.52
C ALA A 510 6.98 -21.76 14.24
N CYS A 511 5.89 -22.42 13.83
CA CYS A 511 4.64 -22.33 14.57
C CYS A 511 4.83 -22.81 16.01
N PRO A 512 4.28 -22.08 17.01
CA PRO A 512 4.28 -22.54 18.39
C PRO A 512 3.67 -23.94 18.49
N ALA A 513 4.16 -24.75 19.42
CA ALA A 513 3.53 -26.02 19.73
C ALA A 513 2.07 -25.79 20.16
N PRO A 514 1.14 -26.68 19.76
CA PRO A 514 -0.29 -26.54 20.04
C PRO A 514 -0.62 -26.54 21.54
#